data_AF-A0A7G8W0L6-F1
#
_entry.id   AF-A0A7G8W0L6-F1
#
_cell.length_a   1.000
_cell.length_b   1.000
_cell.length_c   1.000
_cell.angle_alpha   90.00
_cell.angle_beta   90.00
_cell.angle_gamma   90.00
#
_symmetry.space_group_name_H-M   'P 1'
#
loop_
_entity.id
_entity.type
_entity.pdbx_description
1 polymer ?
#
loop_
_entity_poly.entity_id
_entity_poly.type
_entity_poly.pdbx_seq_one_letter_code
_entity_poly.pdbx_strand_id
1 'polypeptide(L)'
;MNTVAIPEPSTALKPLVECRFCGKQNAIDSTHCRGCGNEFAEVTVSDTSKGQRIQNFSAWQQVSARPITAANTEPPRARWLYWIGGVAVASLCIAVLAFLLYRLPV
;
A
#
# COMPACT_ATOMS: atom_id res chain seq x y z
N MET A 1 -0.38 -19.56 51.02
CA MET A 1 -1.14 -18.43 50.46
C MET A 1 -0.42 -18.07 49.18
N ASN A 2 -0.89 -18.53 48.03
CA ASN A 2 -0.12 -18.46 46.79
C ASN A 2 -0.54 -17.19 46.04
N THR A 3 0.38 -16.24 45.94
CA THR A 3 0.19 -15.01 45.15
C THR A 3 0.25 -15.37 43.67
N VAL A 4 -0.92 -15.42 43.04
CA VAL A 4 -1.04 -15.46 41.58
C VAL A 4 -0.59 -14.11 41.05
N ALA A 5 0.55 -14.08 40.35
CA ALA A 5 0.98 -12.92 39.60
C ALA A 5 0.00 -12.69 38.44
N ILE A 6 -0.77 -11.60 38.51
CA ILE A 6 -1.56 -11.11 37.38
C ILE A 6 -0.54 -10.49 36.40
N PRO A 7 -0.38 -10.98 35.17
CA PRO A 7 0.52 -10.35 34.22
C PRO A 7 -0.01 -8.94 33.88
N GLU A 8 0.84 -7.94 34.03
CA GLU A 8 0.55 -6.55 33.66
C GLU A 8 0.14 -6.47 32.18
N PRO A 9 -0.82 -5.62 31.80
CA PRO A 9 -1.32 -5.49 30.42
C PRO A 9 -0.32 -4.79 29.48
N SER A 10 0.98 -4.89 29.76
CA SER A 10 2.07 -4.11 29.14
C SER A 10 2.38 -4.47 27.70
N THR A 11 1.59 -5.34 27.08
CA THR A 11 1.70 -5.67 25.65
C THR A 11 0.33 -5.62 24.99
N ALA A 12 -0.42 -4.54 25.21
CA ALA A 12 -1.51 -4.17 24.33
C ALA A 12 -0.94 -4.03 22.91
N LEU A 13 -1.08 -5.09 22.12
CA LEU A 13 -0.65 -5.17 20.74
C LEU A 13 -1.35 -4.03 19.99
N LYS A 14 -0.63 -2.92 19.82
CA LYS A 14 -1.19 -1.72 19.21
C LYS A 14 -1.63 -2.12 17.80
N PRO A 15 -2.94 -2.08 17.47
CA PRO A 15 -3.40 -2.54 16.18
C PRO A 15 -2.71 -1.73 15.08
N LEU A 16 -2.10 -2.44 14.12
CA LEU A 16 -1.43 -1.85 12.97
C LEU A 16 -2.33 -1.98 11.74
N VAL A 17 -2.37 -0.93 10.92
CA VAL A 17 -3.04 -0.90 9.63
C VAL A 17 -2.00 -0.88 8.52
N GLU A 18 -2.17 -1.73 7.51
CA GLU A 18 -1.32 -1.73 6.32
C GLU A 18 -1.82 -0.71 5.30
N CYS A 19 -0.93 0.13 4.80
CA CYS A 19 -1.25 1.11 3.77
C CYS A 19 -1.51 0.42 2.43
N ARG A 20 -2.70 0.57 1.87
CA ARG A 20 -3.09 0.00 0.56
C ARG A 20 -2.27 0.53 -0.63
N PHE A 21 -1.65 1.69 -0.48
CA PHE A 21 -0.87 2.31 -1.54
C PHE A 21 0.60 1.87 -1.58
N CYS A 22 1.17 1.49 -0.44
CA CYS A 22 2.61 1.19 -0.36
C CYS A 22 2.99 -0.01 0.53
N GLY A 23 2.03 -0.70 1.14
CA GLY A 23 2.25 -1.90 1.95
C GLY A 23 2.94 -1.67 3.30
N LYS A 24 3.16 -0.42 3.72
CA LYS A 24 3.77 -0.15 5.04
C LYS A 24 2.75 -0.26 6.16
N GLN A 25 3.16 -0.87 7.27
CA GLN A 25 2.38 -0.89 8.50
C GLN A 25 2.48 0.47 9.20
N ASN A 26 1.34 1.00 9.61
CA ASN A 26 1.22 2.21 10.39
C ASN A 26 0.32 1.91 11.60
N ALA A 27 0.37 2.77 12.62
CA ALA A 27 -0.53 2.62 13.75
C ALA A 27 -1.98 2.94 13.32
N ILE A 28 -2.98 2.27 13.90
CA ILE A 28 -4.40 2.46 13.50
C ILE A 28 -4.89 3.90 13.66
N ASP A 29 -4.26 4.66 14.57
CA ASP A 29 -4.54 6.06 14.89
C ASP A 29 -3.82 7.05 13.95
N SER A 30 -3.02 6.55 13.00
CA SER A 30 -2.37 7.41 12.00
C SER A 30 -3.39 7.92 10.98
N THR A 31 -3.40 9.23 10.75
CA THR A 31 -4.22 9.89 9.71
C THR A 31 -3.56 9.86 8.34
N HIS A 32 -2.24 9.64 8.29
CA HIS A 32 -1.46 9.55 7.06
C HIS A 32 -0.40 8.44 7.13
N CYS A 33 -0.10 7.83 5.99
CA CYS A 33 0.94 6.82 5.87
C CYS A 33 2.33 7.44 5.98
N ARG A 34 3.14 7.01 6.96
CA ARG A 34 4.54 7.45 7.11
C ARG A 34 5.45 7.02 5.96
N GLY A 35 4.98 6.11 5.10
CA GLY A 35 5.70 5.61 3.94
C GLY A 35 5.53 6.42 2.67
N CYS A 36 4.32 6.88 2.38
CA CYS A 36 3.98 7.51 1.10
C CYS A 36 3.18 8.81 1.23
N GLY A 37 2.80 9.22 2.45
CA GLY A 37 2.06 10.46 2.69
C GLY A 37 0.56 10.39 2.38
N ASN A 38 0.05 9.27 1.85
CA ASN A 38 -1.39 9.13 1.60
C ASN A 38 -2.19 9.13 2.90
N GLU A 39 -3.32 9.83 2.88
CA GLU A 39 -4.26 9.89 4.00
C GLU A 39 -4.99 8.54 4.17
N PHE A 40 -5.18 8.14 5.42
CA PHE A 40 -6.11 7.08 5.77
C PHE A 40 -7.50 7.73 5.87
N ALA A 41 -8.47 7.19 5.14
CA ALA A 41 -9.86 7.67 5.26
C ALA A 41 -10.28 7.58 6.72
N GLU A 42 -10.69 8.72 7.29
CA GLU A 42 -11.04 8.86 8.70
C GLU A 42 -12.18 7.89 9.06
N VAL A 43 -11.83 6.76 9.66
CA VAL A 43 -12.83 5.92 10.33
C VAL A 43 -13.00 6.53 11.70
N THR A 44 -13.99 7.42 11.83
CA THR A 44 -14.44 7.91 13.13
C THR A 44 -14.87 6.70 13.96
N VAL A 45 -14.01 6.25 14.87
CA VAL A 45 -14.36 5.27 15.90
C VAL A 45 -15.17 6.03 16.94
N SER A 46 -16.41 6.34 16.59
CA SER A 46 -17.40 6.84 17.53
C SER A 46 -17.88 5.65 18.35
N ASP A 47 -17.47 5.64 19.61
CA ASP A 47 -17.78 4.64 20.61
C ASP A 47 -19.29 4.33 20.75
N THR A 48 -19.58 3.04 20.80
CA THR A 48 -20.43 2.36 21.79
C THR A 48 -21.95 2.68 21.88
N SER A 49 -22.71 1.57 21.82
CA SER A 49 -24.04 1.37 22.43
C SER A 49 -25.26 1.94 21.71
N LYS A 50 -25.85 1.11 20.85
CA LYS A 50 -27.22 0.58 20.99
C LYS A 50 -27.50 -0.39 19.86
N GLY A 51 -28.18 -1.48 20.20
CA GLY A 51 -28.42 -2.61 19.31
C GLY A 51 -29.00 -2.18 17.97
N GLN A 52 -28.19 -2.30 16.92
CA GLN A 52 -28.68 -2.29 15.55
C GLN A 52 -28.37 -3.64 14.93
N ARG A 53 -29.45 -4.43 14.88
CA ARG A 53 -29.65 -5.65 14.12
C ARG A 53 -28.69 -5.75 12.94
N ILE A 54 -27.92 -6.83 12.92
CA ILE A 54 -27.03 -7.21 11.82
C ILE A 54 -27.81 -7.12 10.50
N GLN A 55 -27.53 -6.08 9.73
CA GLN A 55 -27.84 -5.99 8.31
C GLN A 55 -26.60 -5.37 7.67
N ASN A 56 -26.04 -6.08 6.70
CA ASN A 56 -24.85 -5.74 5.90
C ASN A 56 -23.55 -6.45 6.31
N PHE A 57 -23.68 -7.72 6.72
CA PHE A 57 -22.58 -8.69 6.76
C PHE A 57 -22.43 -9.45 5.41
N SER A 58 -22.61 -8.78 4.26
CA SER A 58 -22.68 -9.47 2.96
C SER A 58 -21.86 -8.84 1.83
N ALA A 59 -20.64 -8.37 2.12
CA ALA A 59 -19.68 -8.03 1.06
C ALA A 59 -18.20 -8.33 1.36
N TRP A 60 -17.78 -8.49 2.63
CA TRP A 60 -16.36 -8.69 2.98
C TRP A 60 -16.00 -10.08 3.54
N GLN A 61 -16.99 -10.92 3.84
CA GLN A 61 -16.73 -12.18 4.54
C GLN A 61 -16.49 -13.40 3.62
N GLN A 62 -16.64 -13.26 2.29
CA GLN A 62 -16.48 -14.38 1.35
C GLN A 62 -15.10 -14.50 0.69
N VAL A 63 -14.14 -13.61 0.98
CA VAL A 63 -12.80 -13.67 0.33
C VAL A 63 -11.81 -14.56 1.10
N SER A 64 -12.12 -14.96 2.33
CA SER A 64 -11.23 -15.74 3.20
C SER A 64 -11.17 -17.24 2.91
N ALA A 65 -11.93 -17.74 1.93
CA ALA A 65 -11.97 -19.17 1.59
C ALA A 65 -11.37 -19.52 0.21
N ARG A 66 -10.67 -18.57 -0.46
CA ARG A 66 -9.87 -18.94 -1.64
C ARG A 66 -8.52 -19.48 -1.18
N PRO A 67 -8.11 -20.71 -1.58
CA PRO A 67 -6.72 -21.10 -1.43
C PRO A 67 -5.87 -20.07 -2.19
N ILE A 68 -4.88 -19.51 -1.51
CA ILE A 68 -3.93 -18.57 -2.09
C ILE A 68 -3.13 -19.37 -3.11
N THR A 69 -3.56 -19.40 -4.37
CA THR A 69 -2.70 -19.86 -5.45
C THR A 69 -1.59 -18.80 -5.58
N ALA A 70 -0.37 -19.23 -5.30
CA ALA A 70 0.86 -18.44 -5.30
C ALA A 70 1.28 -17.95 -6.71
N ALA A 71 0.33 -17.64 -7.58
CA ALA A 71 0.58 -17.37 -9.00
C ALA A 71 0.44 -15.90 -9.40
N ASN A 72 0.07 -14.99 -8.49
CA ASN A 72 -0.15 -13.58 -8.88
C ASN A 72 0.52 -12.56 -7.96
N THR A 73 1.77 -12.84 -7.57
CA THR A 73 2.70 -11.81 -7.10
C THR A 73 3.71 -11.53 -8.22
N GLU A 74 3.29 -10.76 -9.22
CA GLU A 74 4.27 -9.95 -9.93
C GLU A 74 4.65 -8.80 -8.99
N PRO A 75 5.88 -8.76 -8.45
CA PRO A 75 6.33 -7.62 -7.67
C PRO A 75 6.50 -6.42 -8.59
N PRO A 76 6.50 -5.19 -8.06
CA PRO A 76 6.91 -3.99 -8.79
C PRO A 76 8.43 -3.97 -9.09
N ARG A 77 9.02 -5.10 -9.50
CA ARG A 77 10.46 -5.27 -9.78
C ARG A 77 10.89 -4.71 -11.15
N ALA A 78 9.98 -4.06 -11.87
CA ALA A 78 10.22 -3.54 -13.22
C ALA A 78 10.19 -2.00 -13.33
N ARG A 79 10.08 -1.24 -12.22
CA ARG A 79 10.08 0.23 -12.31
C ARG A 79 11.37 0.79 -12.93
N TRP A 80 12.52 0.14 -12.70
CA TRP A 80 13.80 0.54 -13.29
C TRP A 80 13.90 0.25 -14.80
N LEU A 81 13.17 -0.75 -15.32
CA LEU A 81 13.13 -1.05 -16.75
C LEU A 81 12.47 0.08 -17.55
N TYR A 82 11.50 0.79 -16.96
CA TYR A 82 10.92 1.99 -17.57
C TYR A 82 11.92 3.14 -17.66
N TRP A 83 12.86 3.28 -16.72
CA TRP A 83 13.95 4.25 -16.82
C TRP A 83 14.91 3.90 -17.94
N ILE A 84 15.27 2.62 -18.10
CA ILE A 84 16.15 2.17 -19.19
C ILE A 84 15.48 2.35 -20.56
N GLY A 85 14.20 1.96 -20.67
CA GLY A 85 13.42 2.18 -21.89
C GLY A 85 13.33 3.67 -22.23
N GLY A 86 13.06 4.52 -21.24
CA GLY A 86 13.01 5.98 -21.41
C GLY A 86 14.33 6.58 -21.89
N VAL A 87 15.47 6.17 -21.31
CA VAL A 87 16.79 6.65 -21.71
C VAL A 87 17.15 6.21 -23.13
N ALA A 88 16.84 4.97 -23.51
CA ALA A 88 17.10 4.47 -24.86
C ALA A 88 16.30 5.24 -25.93
N VAL A 89 15.01 5.49 -25.69
CA VAL A 89 14.15 6.26 -26.59
C VAL A 89 14.61 7.71 -26.69
N ALA A 90 14.93 8.36 -25.56
CA ALA A 90 15.44 9.72 -25.56
C ALA A 90 16.75 9.86 -26.34
N SER A 91 17.68 8.91 -26.15
CA SER A 91 18.96 8.89 -26.89
C SER A 91 18.74 8.76 -28.40
N LEU A 92 17.83 7.88 -28.83
CA LEU A 92 17.48 7.72 -30.25
C LEU A 92 16.89 9.01 -30.82
N CYS A 93 15.97 9.66 -30.11
CA CYS A 93 15.37 10.93 -30.53
C CYS A 93 16.42 12.03 -30.71
N ILE A 94 17.36 12.17 -29.76
CA ILE A 94 18.43 13.16 -29.83
C ILE A 94 19.33 12.89 -31.04
N ALA A 95 19.71 11.62 -31.28
CA ALA A 95 20.55 11.26 -32.42
C ALA A 95 19.86 11.57 -33.77
N VAL A 96 18.56 11.29 -33.89
CA VAL A 96 17.77 11.62 -35.09
C VAL A 96 17.69 13.14 -35.28
N LEU A 97 17.39 13.90 -34.23
CA LEU A 97 17.34 15.36 -34.30
C LEU A 97 18.69 15.95 -34.71
N ALA A 98 19.80 15.50 -34.09
CA ALA A 98 21.14 15.94 -34.45
C ALA A 98 21.48 15.61 -35.91
N PHE A 99 21.10 14.43 -36.39
CA PHE A 99 21.29 14.06 -37.79
C PHE A 99 20.47 14.94 -38.74
N LEU A 100 19.21 15.23 -38.41
CA LEU A 100 18.38 16.12 -39.21
C LEU A 100 18.94 17.55 -39.25
N LEU A 101 19.40 18.07 -38.11
CA LEU A 101 20.05 19.38 -38.03
C LEU A 101 21.37 19.42 -38.81
N TYR A 102 22.17 18.36 -38.77
CA TYR A 102 23.41 18.24 -39.54
C TYR A 102 23.17 18.14 -41.05
N ARG A 103 22.02 17.60 -41.47
CA ARG A 103 21.62 17.43 -42.87
C ARG A 103 20.92 18.65 -43.46
N LEU A 104 20.50 19.61 -42.65
CA LEU A 104 19.96 20.89 -43.12
C LEU A 104 21.15 21.79 -43.50
N PRO A 105 21.41 22.02 -44.81
CA PRO A 105 22.33 23.08 -45.20
C PRO A 105 21.72 24.40 -44.72
N VAL A 106 22.43 25.09 -43.82
CA VAL A 106 22.14 26.48 -43.42
C VAL A 106 22.21 27.39 -44.65
#